data_AF-S7X883-F1
#
_entry.id   AF-S7X883-F1
#
_cell.length_a   1.000
_cell.length_b   1.000
_cell.length_c   1.000
_cell.angle_alpha   90.00
_cell.angle_beta   90.00
_cell.angle_gamma   90.00
#
_symmetry.space_group_name_H-M   'P 1'
#
loop_
_entity.id
_entity.type
_entity.pdbx_description
1 polymer ?
#
loop_
_entity_poly.entity_id
_entity_poly.type
_entity_poly.pdbx_seq_one_letter_code
_entity_poly.pdbx_strand_id
1 'polypeptide(L)' 'MNNEVNKVKSQKNAAILLIIVPLIILTSYLGKTDFDKYGVNNYIISGALIVLIIIGSIGLKNSLRKQKKQNI' A
#
# COMPACT_ATOMS: atom_id res chain seq x y z
N MET A 1 2.50 -29.00 -4.76
CA MET A 1 1.44 -27.99 -4.57
C MET A 1 2.06 -26.72 -3.97
N ASN A 2 2.25 -25.59 -4.65
CA ASN A 2 2.47 -25.25 -6.06
C ASN A 2 3.19 -23.89 -5.98
N ASN A 3 4.48 -23.78 -6.33
CA ASN A 3 5.30 -22.58 -6.04
C ASN A 3 4.66 -21.26 -6.51
N GLU A 4 3.85 -21.32 -7.57
CA GLU A 4 3.08 -20.20 -8.08
C GLU A 4 1.99 -19.69 -7.12
N VAL A 5 1.26 -20.59 -6.44
CA VAL A 5 0.23 -20.23 -5.46
C VAL A 5 0.81 -19.39 -4.33
N ASN A 6 1.95 -19.85 -3.78
CA ASN A 6 2.66 -19.15 -2.71
C ASN A 6 3.18 -17.79 -3.18
N LYS A 7 3.66 -17.71 -4.42
CA LYS A 7 4.11 -16.44 -5.02
C LYS A 7 2.96 -15.44 -5.15
N VAL A 8 1.78 -15.87 -5.63
CA VAL A 8 0.61 -14.99 -5.77
C VAL A 8 0.07 -14.57 -4.40
N LYS A 9 0.09 -15.46 -3.39
CA LYS A 9 -0.26 -15.12 -2.00
C LYS A 9 0.71 -14.08 -1.41
N SER A 10 2.01 -14.24 -1.63
CA SER A 10 3.02 -13.28 -1.20
C SER A 10 2.83 -11.91 -1.88
N GLN A 11 2.55 -11.89 -3.20
CA GLN A 11 2.23 -10.66 -3.93
C GLN A 11 1.00 -9.94 -3.37
N LYS A 12 -0.06 -10.68 -3.06
CA LYS A 12 -1.27 -10.14 -2.42
C LYS A 12 -0.94 -9.52 -1.06
N ASN A 13 -0.19 -10.23 -0.22
CA ASN A 13 0.19 -9.74 1.10
C ASN A 13 1.07 -8.50 1.03
N ALA A 14 2.06 -8.48 0.13
CA ALA A 14 2.91 -7.31 -0.09
C ALA A 14 2.09 -6.09 -0.55
N ALA A 15 1.13 -6.30 -1.47
CA ALA A 15 0.23 -5.25 -1.92
C ALA A 15 -0.67 -4.71 -0.79
N ILE A 16 -1.19 -5.58 0.08
CA ILE A 16 -1.96 -5.18 1.27
C ILE A 16 -1.08 -4.38 2.23
N LEU A 17 0.16 -4.80 2.47
CA LEU A 17 1.10 -4.11 3.34
C LEU A 17 1.42 -2.70 2.81
N LEU A 18 1.61 -2.56 1.49
CA LEU A 18 1.79 -1.29 0.78
C LEU A 18 0.57 -0.36 0.84
N ILE A 19 -0.60 -0.85 1.26
CA ILE A 19 -1.80 -0.04 1.47
C ILE A 19 -1.96 0.30 2.95
N ILE A 20 -1.89 -0.70 3.83
CA ILE A 20 -2.18 -0.55 5.26
C ILE A 20 -1.13 0.31 5.95
N VAL A 21 0.16 0.09 5.68
CA VAL A 21 1.24 0.83 6.36
C VAL A 21 1.16 2.33 6.03
N PRO A 22 1.04 2.75 4.76
CA PRO A 22 0.88 4.17 4.46
C PRO A 22 -0.38 4.80 5.06
N LEU A 23 -1.49 4.07 5.13
CA LEU A 23 -2.72 4.56 5.77
C LEU A 23 -2.51 4.87 7.27
N ILE A 24 -1.84 3.98 8.00
CA ILE A 24 -1.52 4.20 9.42
C ILE A 24 -0.60 5.41 9.60
N ILE A 25 0.38 5.57 8.70
CA ILE A 25 1.28 6.71 8.76
C ILE A 25 0.53 8.02 8.44
N LEU A 26 -0.35 8.02 7.42
CA LEU A 26 -1.20 9.16 7.06
C LEU A 26 -2.08 9.61 8.24
N THR A 27 -2.72 8.69 8.96
CA THR A 27 -3.54 9.05 10.12
C THR A 27 -2.70 9.66 11.24
N SER A 28 -1.45 9.24 11.42
CA SER A 28 -0.52 9.86 12.38
C SER A 28 -0.14 11.30 12.01
N TYR A 29 -0.10 11.64 10.72
CA TYR A 29 0.18 13.00 10.25
C TYR A 29 -1.03 13.93 10.38
N LEU A 30 -2.25 13.41 10.22
CA LEU A 30 -3.48 14.19 10.42
C LEU A 30 -3.62 14.71 11.87
N GLY A 31 -3.02 14.02 12.85
CA GLY A 31 -3.02 14.45 14.25
C GLY A 31 -1.97 15.50 14.60
N LYS A 32 -1.06 15.87 13.69
CA LYS A 32 0.00 16.87 13.95
C LYS A 32 -0.46 18.25 13.51
N THR A 33 -0.58 19.18 14.47
CA THR A 33 -1.04 20.57 14.24
C THR A 33 0.09 21.57 14.00
N ASP A 34 1.36 21.17 14.16
CA ASP A 34 2.53 22.05 13.96
C ASP A 34 2.88 22.21 12.47
N PHE A 35 2.14 23.07 11.78
CA PHE A 35 2.38 23.36 10.36
C PHE A 35 3.67 24.15 10.10
N ASP A 36 4.05 25.07 10.99
CA ASP A 36 5.24 25.93 10.80
C ASP A 36 6.56 25.15 10.82
N LYS A 37 6.63 24.02 11.53
CA LYS A 37 7.85 23.23 11.67
C LYS A 37 7.96 22.09 10.66
N TYR A 38 6.82 21.63 10.13
CA TYR A 38 6.76 20.38 9.36
C TYR A 38 6.03 20.50 8.01
N GLY A 39 5.48 21.66 7.66
CA GLY A 39 4.55 21.84 6.53
C GLY A 39 5.01 21.18 5.23
N VAL A 40 6.11 21.65 4.63
CA VAL A 40 6.58 21.17 3.32
C VAL A 40 6.92 19.67 3.33
N ASN A 41 7.65 19.20 4.35
CA ASN A 41 8.04 17.80 4.44
C ASN A 41 6.84 16.87 4.64
N ASN A 42 5.85 17.28 5.44
CA ASN A 42 4.64 16.49 5.67
C ASN A 42 3.76 16.41 4.41
N TYR A 43 3.69 17.46 3.59
CA TYR A 43 2.99 17.40 2.31
C TYR A 43 3.66 16.44 1.32
N ILE A 44 5.00 16.49 1.20
CA ILE A 44 5.75 15.58 0.34
C ILE A 44 5.58 14.13 0.81
N ILE A 45 5.69 13.88 2.11
CA ILE A 45 5.49 12.55 2.69
C ILE A 45 4.07 12.07 2.43
N SER A 46 3.05 12.90 2.68
CA SER A 46 1.65 12.54 2.42
C SER A 46 1.40 12.20 0.95
N GLY A 47 1.98 12.98 0.02
CA GLY A 47 1.94 12.68 -1.41
C GLY A 47 2.57 11.32 -1.75
N ALA A 48 3.76 11.04 -1.20
CA ALA A 48 4.43 9.74 -1.38
C ALA A 48 3.61 8.57 -0.81
N LEU A 49 2.96 8.75 0.35
CA LEU A 49 2.09 7.75 0.97
C LEU A 49 0.87 7.45 0.09
N ILE A 50 0.26 8.47 -0.52
CA ILE A 50 -0.85 8.29 -1.48
C ILE A 50 -0.38 7.49 -2.71
N VAL A 51 0.80 7.80 -3.25
CA VAL A 51 1.37 7.05 -4.38
C VAL A 51 1.58 5.58 -4.02
N LEU A 52 2.09 5.28 -2.82
CA LEU A 52 2.25 3.90 -2.33
C LEU A 52 0.90 3.17 -2.24
N ILE A 53 -0.16 3.83 -1.76
CA ILE A 53 -1.52 3.25 -1.71
C ILE A 53 -2.03 2.93 -3.12
N ILE A 54 -1.81 3.81 -4.09
CA ILE A 54 -2.22 3.58 -5.49
C ILE A 54 -1.48 2.37 -6.07
N ILE A 55 -0.15 2.31 -5.91
CA ILE A 55 0.68 1.20 -6.39
C ILE A 55 0.25 -0.12 -5.72
N GLY A 56 0.04 -0.10 -4.41
CA GLY A 56 -0.46 -1.25 -3.65
C GLY A 56 -1.83 -1.70 -4.17
N SER A 57 -2.75 -0.77 -4.45
CA SER A 57 -4.08 -1.07 -4.98
C SER A 57 -4.03 -1.73 -6.37
N ILE A 58 -3.17 -1.23 -7.26
CA ILE A 58 -2.93 -1.83 -8.59
C ILE A 58 -2.32 -3.23 -8.43
N GLY A 59 -1.32 -3.39 -7.56
CA GLY A 59 -0.69 -4.67 -7.24
C GLY A 59 -1.69 -5.68 -6.70
N LEU A 60 -2.58 -5.25 -5.81
CA LEU A 60 -3.63 -6.08 -5.23
C LEU A 60 -4.61 -6.54 -6.31
N LYS A 61 -5.13 -5.63 -7.14
CA LYS A 61 -6.00 -5.95 -8.28
C LYS A 61 -5.36 -6.98 -9.21
N ASN A 62 -4.07 -6.81 -9.51
CA ASN A 62 -3.33 -7.74 -10.36
C ASN A 62 -3.14 -9.11 -9.71
N SER A 63 -2.85 -9.16 -8.41
CA SER A 63 -2.71 -10.42 -7.68
C SER A 63 -4.04 -11.19 -7.63
N LEU A 64 -5.15 -10.51 -7.37
CA LEU A 64 -6.49 -11.11 -7.36
C LEU A 64 -6.91 -11.63 -8.74
N ARG A 65 -6.57 -10.88 -9.80
CA ARG A 65 -6.79 -11.35 -11.18
C ARG A 65 -6.00 -12.62 -11.49
N LYS A 66 -4.76 -12.75 -10.98
CA LYS A 66 -3.96 -13.97 -11.12
C LYS A 66 -4.55 -15.13 -10.32
N GLN A 67 -4.97 -14.90 -9.07
CA GLN A 67 -5.68 -15.91 -8.25
C GLN A 67 -6.88 -16.49 -9.02
N LYS A 68 -7.77 -15.60 -9.51
CA LYS A 68 -8.94 -16.00 -10.29
C LYS A 68 -8.59 -16.79 -11.56
N LYS A 69 -7.54 -16.40 -12.29
CA LYS A 69 -7.10 -17.12 -13.50
C LYS A 69 -6.55 -18.51 -13.20
N GLN A 70 -5.87 -18.66 -12.07
CA GLN A 70 -5.22 -19.91 -11.67
C GLN A 70 -6.17 -20.82 -10.86
N ASN A 71 -7.41 -20.39 -10.63
CA ASN A 71 -8.41 -21.10 -9.83
C ASN A 71 -7.93 -21.37 -8.39
N ILE A 72 -7.22 -20.38 -7.82
CA ILE A 72 -6.67 -20.35 -6.46
C ILE A 72 -7.46 -19.33 -5.64
#